data_AF-A0A3E2XNH2-F1
#
_entry.id   AF-A0A3E2XNH2-F1
#
_cell.length_a   1.000
_cell.length_b   1.000
_cell.length_c   1.000
_cell.angle_alpha   90.00
_cell.angle_beta   90.00
_cell.angle_gamma   90.00
#
_symmetry.space_group_name_H-M   'P 1'
#
loop_
_entity.id
_entity.type
_entity.pdbx_description
1 polymer ?
#
loop_
_entity_poly.entity_id
_entity_poly.type
_entity_poly.pdbx_seq_one_letter_code
_entity_poly.pdbx_strand_id
1 'polypeptide(L)'
;MVKKNNECKVTVDGATRYDFPYFVPIEDGDEVTVKHYKEHDVPVANIALPGRKKRYYAIFGAASKEEADIMNKTFNNWARKDERDRDAQIKLETSYEALLETGYDPEDDNDISELVAYKIVVDALHDALNELTDEKMRLVKMVANKESQQSVADEIGVSRRTLRGRKDDVMSELAKKLDNHR
;
A
#
# COMPACT_ATOMS: atom_id res chain seq x y z
N MET A 1 28.84 28.86 -3.57
CA MET A 1 28.35 27.50 -3.94
C MET A 1 28.04 27.51 -5.42
N VAL A 2 28.93 26.93 -6.25
CA VAL A 2 28.82 26.96 -7.71
C VAL A 2 27.94 25.78 -8.15
N LYS A 3 26.79 26.05 -8.77
CA LYS A 3 25.93 25.03 -9.38
C LYS A 3 26.73 24.38 -10.53
N LYS A 4 27.14 23.13 -10.35
CA LYS A 4 27.72 22.33 -11.43
C LYS A 4 26.62 22.04 -12.45
N ASN A 5 26.69 22.72 -13.59
CA ASN A 5 25.97 22.35 -14.79
C ASN A 5 26.52 21.00 -15.26
N ASN A 6 25.82 19.92 -14.92
CA ASN A 6 26.09 18.59 -15.46
C ASN A 6 25.58 18.56 -16.90
N GLU A 7 26.36 19.11 -17.83
CA GLU A 7 26.20 18.83 -19.25
C GLU A 7 26.42 17.31 -19.45
N CYS A 8 25.33 16.58 -19.65
CA CYS A 8 25.38 15.18 -20.06
C CYS A 8 25.90 15.08 -21.49
N LYS A 9 27.23 15.15 -21.66
CA LYS A 9 27.88 14.78 -22.91
C LYS A 9 27.96 13.26 -22.99
N VAL A 10 26.86 12.64 -23.42
CA VAL A 10 26.87 11.23 -23.84
C VAL A 10 27.35 11.22 -25.29
N THR A 11 28.63 10.92 -25.50
CA THR A 11 29.18 10.72 -26.84
C THR A 11 28.78 9.34 -27.32
N VAL A 12 27.87 9.32 -28.29
CA VAL A 12 27.41 8.12 -28.98
C VAL A 12 27.63 8.39 -30.47
N ASP A 13 28.05 7.39 -31.24
CA ASP A 13 28.32 7.47 -32.69
C ASP A 13 27.09 7.85 -33.58
N GLY A 14 26.00 8.36 -32.99
CA GLY A 14 24.89 9.02 -33.66
C GLY A 14 24.33 10.26 -32.93
N ALA A 15 24.73 10.51 -31.68
CA ALA A 15 24.35 11.72 -30.93
C ALA A 15 25.06 12.98 -31.46
N THR A 16 26.08 12.81 -32.29
CA THR A 16 26.79 13.90 -32.99
C THR A 16 26.04 14.41 -34.22
N ARG A 17 24.92 13.77 -34.64
CA ARG A 17 24.11 14.22 -35.79
C ARG A 17 23.10 15.33 -35.44
N TYR A 18 22.81 15.58 -34.16
CA TYR A 18 21.76 16.51 -33.76
C TYR A 18 22.25 17.49 -32.69
N ASP A 19 21.93 18.77 -32.84
CA ASP A 19 22.30 19.84 -31.89
C ASP A 19 21.61 19.66 -30.53
N PHE A 20 20.39 19.11 -30.51
CA PHE A 20 19.60 18.85 -29.30
C PHE A 20 18.99 17.44 -29.31
N PRO A 21 19.73 16.39 -28.91
CA PRO A 21 19.23 15.02 -28.94
C PRO A 21 18.29 14.70 -27.76
N TYR A 22 17.19 14.00 -28.04
CA TYR A 22 16.37 13.33 -27.03
C TYR A 22 16.35 11.81 -27.24
N PHE A 23 16.22 11.06 -26.14
CA PHE A 23 16.40 9.61 -26.09
C PHE A 23 15.08 8.91 -25.76
N VAL A 24 14.58 8.13 -26.71
CA VAL A 24 13.37 7.31 -26.53
C VAL A 24 13.81 5.89 -26.16
N PRO A 25 13.45 5.37 -24.97
CA PRO A 25 13.80 4.01 -24.57
C PRO A 25 13.05 2.98 -25.42
N ILE A 26 13.76 1.95 -25.85
CA ILE A 26 13.20 0.77 -26.52
C ILE A 26 13.22 -0.39 -25.51
N GLU A 27 12.21 -1.26 -25.56
CA GLU A 27 12.16 -2.45 -24.72
C GLU A 27 13.28 -3.44 -25.08
N ASP A 28 13.87 -4.07 -24.05
CA ASP A 28 14.92 -5.06 -24.25
C ASP A 28 14.34 -6.32 -24.93
N GLY A 29 14.82 -6.62 -26.14
CA GLY A 29 14.36 -7.77 -26.94
C GLY A 29 13.40 -7.42 -28.08
N ASP A 30 13.01 -6.15 -28.23
CA ASP A 30 12.13 -5.72 -29.32
C ASP A 30 12.93 -5.44 -30.61
N GLU A 31 13.29 -6.52 -31.30
CA GLU A 31 14.03 -6.45 -32.57
C GLU A 31 13.21 -5.78 -33.69
N VAL A 32 11.89 -5.76 -33.58
CA VAL A 32 10.98 -5.20 -34.59
C VAL A 32 11.08 -3.67 -34.57
N THR A 33 11.03 -3.05 -33.39
CA THR A 33 11.17 -1.60 -33.28
C THR A 33 12.59 -1.13 -33.60
N VAL A 34 13.63 -1.91 -33.27
CA VAL A 34 15.01 -1.60 -33.68
C VAL A 34 15.16 -1.62 -35.20
N LYS A 35 14.53 -2.56 -35.91
CA LYS A 35 14.53 -2.59 -37.39
C LYS A 35 13.74 -1.42 -37.98
N HIS A 36 12.56 -1.13 -37.44
CA HIS A 36 11.72 0.00 -37.85
C HIS A 36 12.48 1.33 -37.77
N TYR A 37 13.16 1.62 -36.66
CA TYR A 37 13.93 2.87 -36.54
C TYR A 37 15.11 2.95 -37.50
N LYS A 38 15.78 1.82 -37.79
CA LYS A 38 16.85 1.76 -38.79
C LYS A 38 16.34 1.97 -40.21
N GLU A 39 15.15 1.46 -40.54
CA GLU A 39 14.49 1.65 -41.83
C GLU A 39 14.05 3.11 -42.04
N HIS A 40 13.75 3.83 -40.96
CA HIS A 40 13.36 5.24 -40.98
C HIS A 40 14.53 6.24 -40.78
N ASP A 41 15.79 5.80 -40.97
CA ASP A 41 17.00 6.63 -40.82
C ASP A 41 17.20 7.23 -39.41
N VAL A 42 16.55 6.67 -38.38
CA VAL A 42 16.70 7.08 -36.99
C VAL A 42 17.84 6.31 -36.32
N PRO A 43 18.86 7.00 -35.77
CA PRO A 43 19.96 6.32 -35.10
C PRO A 43 19.51 5.64 -33.80
N VAL A 44 19.78 4.34 -33.69
CA VAL A 44 19.55 3.53 -32.49
C VAL A 44 20.88 3.24 -31.81
N ALA A 45 20.96 3.46 -30.51
CA ALA A 45 22.16 3.21 -29.72
C ALA A 45 21.89 2.37 -28.47
N ASN A 46 22.78 1.43 -28.20
CA ASN A 46 22.79 0.71 -26.93
C ASN A 46 23.71 1.44 -25.94
N ILE A 47 23.11 2.21 -25.03
CA ILE A 47 23.86 3.05 -24.09
C ILE A 47 23.31 2.92 -22.65
N ALA A 48 24.17 3.18 -21.69
CA ALA A 48 23.76 3.41 -20.30
C ALA A 48 23.68 4.92 -20.05
N LEU A 49 22.45 5.43 -19.92
CA LEU A 49 22.24 6.79 -19.41
C LEU A 49 22.64 6.85 -17.93
N PRO A 50 23.08 8.02 -17.41
CA PRO A 50 23.54 8.14 -16.03
C PRO A 50 22.48 7.68 -15.02
N GLY A 51 22.84 6.66 -14.22
CA GLY A 51 21.94 6.04 -13.24
C GLY A 51 20.99 4.97 -13.79
N ARG A 52 21.21 4.46 -15.02
CA ARG A 52 20.37 3.42 -15.64
C ARG A 52 21.19 2.23 -16.15
N LYS A 53 20.52 1.09 -16.26
CA LYS A 53 21.05 -0.11 -16.95
C LYS A 53 21.17 0.17 -18.46
N LYS A 54 22.06 -0.56 -19.14
CA LYS A 54 22.22 -0.51 -20.59
C LYS A 54 20.92 -0.94 -21.25
N ARG A 55 20.38 -0.11 -22.15
CA ARG A 55 19.19 -0.39 -22.96
C ARG A 55 19.37 0.21 -24.36
N TYR A 56 18.55 -0.23 -25.30
CA TYR A 56 18.46 0.41 -26.61
C TYR A 56 17.67 1.71 -26.52
N TYR A 57 18.18 2.76 -27.16
CA TYR A 57 17.53 4.06 -27.27
C TYR A 57 17.50 4.50 -28.73
N ALA A 58 16.34 4.97 -29.20
CA ALA A 58 16.25 5.74 -30.43
C ALA A 58 16.61 7.20 -30.15
N ILE A 59 17.48 7.77 -30.98
CA ILE A 59 17.99 9.14 -30.83
C ILE A 59 17.31 10.02 -31.89
N PHE A 60 16.64 11.06 -31.42
CA PHE A 60 15.98 12.04 -32.27
C PHE A 60 16.52 13.44 -31.97
N GLY A 61 16.51 14.33 -32.96
CA GLY A 61 16.81 15.76 -32.76
C GLY A 61 15.53 16.55 -32.50
N ALA A 62 15.53 17.39 -31.48
CA ALA A 62 14.49 18.42 -31.28
C ALA A 62 14.89 19.74 -31.95
N ALA A 63 13.90 20.60 -32.22
CA ALA A 63 14.16 21.93 -32.80
C ALA A 63 14.75 22.92 -31.79
N SER A 64 14.58 22.66 -30.49
CA SER A 64 15.07 23.50 -29.39
C SER A 64 15.62 22.66 -28.23
N LYS A 65 16.58 23.23 -27.50
CA LYS A 65 17.12 22.66 -26.26
C LYS A 65 16.05 22.40 -25.20
N GLU A 66 15.10 23.33 -25.08
CA GLU A 66 14.03 23.23 -24.08
C GLU A 66 13.07 22.08 -24.40
N GLU A 67 12.80 21.86 -25.68
CA GLU A 67 11.97 20.75 -26.17
C GLU A 67 12.67 19.41 -25.92
N ALA A 68 13.97 19.31 -26.25
CA ALA A 68 14.76 18.12 -25.94
C ALA A 68 14.78 17.81 -24.43
N ASP A 69 14.92 18.82 -23.58
CA ASP A 69 14.92 18.66 -22.12
C ASP A 69 13.55 18.21 -21.58
N ILE A 70 12.45 18.72 -22.14
CA ILE A 70 11.10 18.28 -21.78
C ILE A 70 10.88 16.83 -22.22
N MET A 71 11.22 16.49 -23.46
CA MET A 71 11.08 15.13 -24.00
C MET A 71 11.93 14.13 -23.19
N ASN A 72 13.17 14.49 -22.88
CA ASN A 72 14.01 13.65 -22.02
C ASN A 72 13.38 13.46 -20.64
N LYS A 73 12.78 14.49 -20.04
CA LYS A 73 12.08 14.35 -18.74
C LYS A 73 10.85 13.44 -18.83
N THR A 74 10.02 13.57 -19.87
CA THR A 74 8.79 12.77 -20.02
C THR A 74 9.11 11.29 -20.22
N PHE A 75 9.97 10.96 -21.20
CA PHE A 75 10.40 9.58 -21.44
C PHE A 75 11.12 8.98 -20.24
N ASN A 76 11.90 9.80 -19.51
CA ASN A 76 12.54 9.34 -18.28
C ASN A 76 11.55 8.99 -17.17
N ASN A 77 10.49 9.76 -17.01
CA ASN A 77 9.46 9.51 -16.00
C ASN A 77 8.61 8.28 -16.35
N TRP A 78 8.26 8.11 -17.63
CA TRP A 78 7.52 6.95 -18.10
C TRP A 78 8.31 5.66 -17.92
N ALA A 79 9.59 5.64 -18.30
CA ALA A 79 10.44 4.46 -18.10
C ALA A 79 10.58 4.04 -16.62
N ARG A 80 10.62 5.01 -15.69
CA ARG A 80 10.63 4.71 -14.24
C ARG A 80 9.29 4.22 -13.73
N LYS A 81 8.19 4.66 -14.34
CA LYS A 81 6.85 4.16 -13.99
C LYS A 81 6.72 2.72 -14.46
N ASP A 82 7.06 2.45 -15.72
CA ASP A 82 7.04 1.12 -16.31
C ASP A 82 7.87 0.08 -15.53
N GLU A 83 9.09 0.45 -15.09
CA GLU A 83 9.91 -0.43 -14.27
C GLU A 83 9.29 -0.73 -12.90
N ARG A 84 8.67 0.27 -12.27
CA ARG A 84 7.95 0.07 -10.99
C ARG A 84 6.70 -0.78 -11.17
N ASP A 85 5.96 -0.58 -12.26
CA ASP A 85 4.74 -1.31 -12.56
C ASP A 85 5.08 -2.79 -12.85
N ARG A 86 6.16 -3.06 -13.60
CA ARG A 86 6.69 -4.43 -13.81
C ARG A 86 7.18 -5.09 -12.53
N ASP A 87 7.93 -4.37 -11.69
CA ASP A 87 8.38 -4.90 -10.39
C ASP A 87 7.20 -5.22 -9.46
N ALA A 88 6.13 -4.41 -9.50
CA ALA A 88 4.91 -4.67 -8.75
C ALA A 88 4.16 -5.89 -9.30
N GLN A 89 4.08 -6.01 -10.63
CA GLN A 89 3.46 -7.14 -11.30
C GLN A 89 4.18 -8.45 -10.95
N ILE A 90 5.51 -8.50 -11.04
CA ILE A 90 6.30 -9.70 -10.67
C ILE A 90 6.10 -10.12 -9.22
N LYS A 91 5.85 -9.17 -8.30
CA LYS A 91 5.60 -9.48 -6.88
C LYS A 91 4.19 -9.98 -6.61
N LEU A 92 3.20 -9.54 -7.37
CA LEU A 92 1.80 -9.92 -7.19
C LEU A 92 1.41 -11.14 -8.01
N GLU A 93 2.03 -11.34 -9.17
CA GLU A 93 1.70 -12.42 -10.09
C GLU A 93 2.66 -13.59 -9.91
N THR A 94 2.18 -14.63 -9.24
CA THR A 94 2.80 -15.97 -9.29
C THR A 94 2.36 -16.64 -10.60
N SER A 95 3.31 -17.19 -11.36
CA SER A 95 2.98 -17.87 -12.62
C SER A 95 2.12 -19.12 -12.35
N TYR A 96 1.28 -19.49 -13.31
CA TYR A 96 0.45 -20.71 -13.22
C TYR A 96 1.30 -21.97 -13.02
N GLU A 97 2.46 -22.04 -13.69
CA GLU A 97 3.43 -23.14 -13.52
C GLU A 97 4.01 -23.17 -12.10
N ALA A 98 4.34 -22.01 -11.52
CA ALA A 98 4.82 -21.93 -10.14
C ALA A 98 3.74 -22.36 -9.14
N LEU A 99 2.47 -21.98 -9.35
CA LEU A 99 1.35 -22.43 -8.51
C LEU A 99 1.11 -23.95 -8.59
N LEU A 100 1.35 -24.57 -9.75
CA LEU A 100 1.25 -26.02 -9.92
C LEU A 100 2.39 -26.77 -9.21
N GLU A 101 3.59 -26.19 -9.18
CA GLU A 101 4.77 -26.81 -8.54
C GLU A 101 4.75 -26.65 -7.02
N THR A 102 4.38 -25.47 -6.50
CA THR A 102 4.35 -25.21 -5.06
C THR A 102 3.03 -25.61 -4.39
N GLY A 103 1.96 -25.78 -5.17
CA GLY A 103 0.60 -25.83 -4.66
C GLY A 103 0.10 -24.42 -4.28
N TYR A 104 -1.22 -24.26 -4.29
CA TYR A 104 -1.88 -23.08 -3.72
C TYR A 104 -2.25 -23.39 -2.27
N ASP A 105 -1.51 -22.83 -1.33
CA ASP A 105 -1.86 -22.83 0.08
C ASP A 105 -2.52 -21.48 0.38
N PRO A 106 -3.86 -21.40 0.50
CA PRO A 106 -4.49 -20.16 0.90
C PRO A 106 -3.95 -19.78 2.29
N GLU A 107 -3.58 -18.51 2.48
CA GLU A 107 -3.34 -17.99 3.83
C GLU A 107 -4.63 -18.21 4.63
N ASP A 108 -4.63 -19.24 5.49
CA ASP A 108 -5.70 -19.53 6.42
C ASP A 108 -5.59 -18.56 7.61
N ASP A 109 -5.77 -17.27 7.31
CA ASP A 109 -5.71 -16.18 8.28
C ASP A 109 -6.87 -16.22 9.28
N ASN A 110 -7.83 -17.13 9.10
CA ASN A 110 -9.01 -17.25 9.94
C ASN A 110 -9.10 -18.66 10.54
N ASP A 111 -8.40 -18.89 11.65
CA ASP A 111 -8.60 -20.10 12.44
C ASP A 111 -10.09 -20.18 12.87
N ILE A 112 -10.81 -21.12 12.25
CA ILE A 112 -12.23 -21.39 12.54
C ILE A 112 -12.43 -21.62 14.04
N SER A 113 -11.43 -22.18 14.72
CA SER A 113 -11.43 -22.40 16.16
C SER A 113 -11.49 -21.08 16.94
N GLU A 114 -10.72 -20.07 16.53
CA GLU A 114 -10.76 -18.74 17.14
C GLU A 114 -12.12 -18.08 16.91
N LEU A 115 -12.67 -18.15 15.69
CA LEU A 115 -14.00 -17.60 15.39
C LEU A 115 -15.10 -18.24 16.24
N VAL A 116 -15.05 -19.56 16.43
CA VAL A 116 -15.99 -20.29 17.29
C VAL A 116 -15.80 -19.88 18.76
N ALA A 117 -14.56 -19.76 19.25
CA ALA A 117 -14.29 -19.32 20.61
C ALA A 117 -14.81 -17.89 20.86
N TYR A 118 -14.58 -16.95 19.94
CA TYR A 118 -15.12 -15.59 20.01
C TYR A 118 -16.64 -15.60 20.07
N LYS A 119 -17.31 -16.41 19.23
CA LYS A 119 -18.76 -16.53 19.23
C LYS A 119 -19.30 -16.98 20.59
N ILE A 120 -18.70 -18.01 21.19
CA ILE A 120 -19.12 -18.54 22.50
C ILE A 120 -19.05 -17.45 23.58
N VAL A 121 -17.96 -16.67 23.59
CA VAL A 121 -17.78 -15.58 24.58
C VAL A 121 -18.79 -14.45 24.35
N VAL A 122 -19.07 -14.10 23.08
CA VAL A 122 -20.06 -13.06 22.74
C VAL A 122 -21.47 -13.49 23.12
N ASP A 123 -21.85 -14.73 22.82
CA ASP A 123 -23.16 -15.28 23.19
C ASP A 123 -23.33 -15.30 24.72
N ALA A 124 -22.31 -15.75 25.46
CA ALA A 124 -22.29 -15.71 26.92
C ALA A 124 -22.40 -14.28 27.49
N LEU A 125 -21.74 -13.30 26.88
CA LEU A 125 -21.87 -11.90 27.26
C LEU A 125 -23.30 -11.40 27.00
N HIS A 126 -23.88 -11.73 25.85
CA HIS A 126 -25.23 -11.32 25.50
C HIS A 126 -26.26 -11.86 26.51
N ASP A 127 -26.14 -13.12 26.90
CA ASP A 127 -27.02 -13.73 27.90
C ASP A 127 -26.83 -13.08 29.27
N ALA A 128 -25.57 -12.86 29.69
CA ALA A 128 -25.26 -12.19 30.95
C ALA A 128 -25.81 -10.75 31.00
N LEU A 129 -25.83 -10.03 29.87
CA LEU A 129 -26.39 -8.69 29.76
C LEU A 129 -27.92 -8.69 29.83
N ASN A 130 -28.60 -9.68 29.24
CA ASN A 130 -30.06 -9.81 29.29
C ASN A 130 -30.60 -10.04 30.71
N GLU A 131 -29.79 -10.60 31.61
CA GLU A 131 -30.16 -10.83 33.01
C GLU A 131 -29.96 -9.61 33.92
N LEU A 132 -29.31 -8.55 33.43
CA LEU A 132 -29.06 -7.34 34.23
C LEU A 132 -30.36 -6.53 34.37
N THR A 133 -30.54 -5.91 35.53
CA THR A 133 -31.59 -4.91 35.73
C THR A 133 -31.31 -3.65 34.92
N ASP A 134 -32.34 -2.86 34.61
CA ASP A 134 -32.23 -1.62 33.82
C ASP A 134 -31.18 -0.65 34.39
N GLU A 135 -31.08 -0.57 35.72
CA GLU A 135 -30.06 0.24 36.41
C GLU A 135 -28.64 -0.26 36.13
N LYS A 136 -28.41 -1.57 36.23
CA LYS A 136 -27.10 -2.17 35.93
C LYS A 136 -26.76 -2.05 34.44
N MET A 137 -27.76 -2.22 33.56
CA MET A 137 -27.63 -2.03 32.12
C MET A 137 -27.22 -0.58 31.77
N ARG A 138 -27.78 0.43 32.45
CA ARG A 138 -27.36 1.83 32.26
C ARG A 138 -25.88 2.05 32.60
N LEU A 139 -25.39 1.43 33.68
CA LEU A 139 -23.98 1.49 34.08
C LEU A 139 -23.06 0.82 33.05
N VAL A 140 -23.47 -0.31 32.46
CA VAL A 140 -22.72 -0.97 31.38
C VAL A 140 -22.68 -0.09 30.13
N LYS A 141 -23.82 0.48 29.73
CA LYS A 141 -23.91 1.41 28.59
C LYS A 141 -23.03 2.65 28.77
N MET A 142 -22.95 3.20 29.99
CA MET A 142 -22.03 4.29 30.30
C MET A 142 -20.57 3.90 29.97
N VAL A 143 -20.14 2.68 30.31
CA VAL A 143 -18.77 2.23 30.01
C VAL A 143 -18.57 1.99 28.52
N ALA A 144 -19.53 1.36 27.85
CA ALA A 144 -19.49 1.12 26.40
C ALA A 144 -19.40 2.43 25.60
N ASN A 145 -20.19 3.44 26.01
CA ASN A 145 -20.25 4.75 25.36
C ASN A 145 -19.14 5.71 25.80
N LYS A 146 -18.29 5.33 26.77
CA LYS A 146 -17.24 6.17 27.37
C LYS A 146 -17.79 7.49 27.96
N GLU A 147 -18.99 7.43 28.54
CA GLU A 147 -19.64 8.56 29.17
C GLU A 147 -18.94 8.95 30.50
N SER A 148 -19.05 10.23 30.88
CA SER A 148 -18.51 10.71 32.15
C SER A 148 -19.32 10.16 33.33
N GLN A 149 -18.64 9.51 34.27
CA GLN A 149 -19.26 9.06 35.54
C GLN A 149 -19.93 10.19 36.32
N GLN A 150 -19.48 11.44 36.17
CA GLN A 150 -20.11 12.57 36.82
C GLN A 150 -21.48 12.87 36.20
N SER A 151 -21.54 12.94 34.87
CA SER A 151 -22.79 13.20 34.14
C SER A 151 -23.86 12.15 34.43
N VAL A 152 -23.47 10.87 34.46
CA VAL A 152 -24.41 9.77 34.71
C VAL A 152 -24.79 9.70 36.20
N ALA A 153 -23.92 10.14 37.11
CA ALA A 153 -24.25 10.23 38.53
C ALA A 153 -25.30 11.32 38.78
N ASP A 154 -25.18 12.46 38.09
CA ASP A 154 -26.15 13.55 38.13
C ASP A 154 -27.51 13.12 37.52
N GLU A 155 -27.50 12.32 36.44
CA GLU A 155 -28.71 11.73 35.82
C GLU A 155 -29.45 10.77 36.76
N ILE A 156 -28.72 9.87 37.43
CA ILE A 156 -29.28 8.83 38.31
C ILE A 156 -29.57 9.40 39.72
N GLY A 157 -29.13 10.61 40.03
CA GLY A 157 -29.34 11.25 41.35
C GLY A 157 -28.51 10.64 42.47
N VAL A 158 -27.32 10.10 42.16
CA VAL A 158 -26.41 9.48 43.14
C VAL A 158 -25.07 10.20 43.18
N SER A 159 -24.31 10.02 44.27
CA SER A 159 -22.94 10.53 44.30
C SER A 159 -22.06 9.78 43.29
N ARG A 160 -21.11 10.48 42.66
CA ARG A 160 -20.09 9.87 41.78
C ARG A 160 -19.37 8.69 42.45
N ARG A 161 -19.10 8.77 43.76
CA ARG A 161 -18.42 7.71 44.51
C ARG A 161 -19.29 6.46 44.60
N THR A 162 -20.58 6.62 44.87
CA THR A 162 -21.55 5.51 44.91
C THR A 162 -21.69 4.88 43.54
N LEU A 163 -21.79 5.69 42.47
CA LEU A 163 -21.88 5.21 41.10
C LEU A 163 -20.64 4.40 40.69
N ARG A 164 -19.44 4.87 41.07
CA ARG A 164 -18.19 4.14 40.84
C ARG A 164 -18.23 2.76 41.48
N GLY A 165 -18.66 2.67 42.74
CA GLY A 165 -18.81 1.38 43.44
C GLY A 165 -19.77 0.44 42.72
N ARG A 166 -20.99 0.91 42.43
CA ARG A 166 -22.00 0.12 41.69
C ARG A 166 -21.48 -0.36 40.33
N LYS A 167 -20.76 0.50 39.60
CA LYS A 167 -20.16 0.14 38.31
C LYS A 167 -19.07 -0.92 38.46
N ASP A 168 -18.20 -0.81 39.47
CA ASP A 168 -17.15 -1.81 39.74
C ASP A 168 -17.75 -3.17 40.16
N ASP A 169 -18.86 -3.16 40.91
CA ASP A 169 -19.59 -4.37 41.32
C ASP A 169 -20.22 -5.07 40.10
N VAL A 170 -20.93 -4.33 39.25
CA VAL A 170 -21.55 -4.87 38.02
C VAL A 170 -20.51 -5.45 37.08
N MET A 171 -19.36 -4.78 36.90
CA MET A 171 -18.28 -5.31 36.07
C MET A 171 -17.65 -6.57 36.66
N SER A 172 -17.56 -6.66 37.98
CA SER A 172 -17.05 -7.85 38.67
C SER A 172 -18.03 -9.03 38.56
N GLU A 173 -19.34 -8.79 38.62
CA GLU A 173 -20.36 -9.81 38.37
C GLU A 173 -20.31 -10.32 36.93
N LEU A 174 -20.22 -9.41 35.94
CA LEU A 174 -20.09 -9.77 34.53
C LEU A 174 -18.80 -10.58 34.27
N ALA A 175 -17.67 -10.16 34.83
CA ALA A 175 -16.41 -10.87 34.71
C ALA A 175 -16.51 -12.31 35.25
N LYS A 176 -17.12 -12.50 36.43
CA LYS A 176 -17.33 -13.84 37.03
C LYS A 176 -18.22 -14.73 36.18
N LYS A 177 -19.25 -14.17 35.52
CA LYS A 177 -20.11 -14.94 34.61
C LYS A 177 -19.32 -15.40 33.39
N LEU A 178 -18.51 -14.52 32.81
CA LEU A 178 -17.70 -14.82 31.62
C LEU A 178 -16.55 -15.79 31.88
N ASP A 179 -15.98 -15.80 33.09
CA ASP A 179 -14.88 -16.72 33.45
C ASP A 179 -15.32 -18.20 33.41
N ASN A 180 -16.63 -18.48 33.51
CA ASN A 180 -17.18 -19.83 33.37
C ASN A 180 -17.26 -20.32 31.91
N HIS A 181 -17.03 -19.44 30.93
CA HIS A 181 -17.14 -19.73 29.50
C HIS A 181 -15.79 -19.71 28.77
N ARG A 182 -14.69 -19.65 29.53
CA ARG A 182 -13.32 -19.64 29.04
C ARG A 182 -12.65 -20.99 29.30
#